data_AF-A0A8B7DR61-F1
#
_entry.id   AF-A0A8B7DR61-F1
#
_cell.length_a   1.000
_cell.length_b   1.000
_cell.length_c   1.000
_cell.angle_alpha   90.00
_cell.angle_beta   90.00
_cell.angle_gamma   90.00
#
_symmetry.space_group_name_H-M   'P 1'
#
loop_
_entity.id
_entity.type
_entity.pdbx_description
1 polymer ?
#
loop_
_entity_poly.entity_id
_entity_poly.type
_entity_poly.pdbx_seq_one_letter_code
_entity_poly.pdbx_strand_id
1 'polypeptide(L)'
;MPNVLQRFFYTNGATPLPIGICLIVFFLNLFNGMAITNLSSYLPKLVKTFNVSEINTGQYAGAVSSSLSVSRIISSIIWGFICDKFGRKTSLLWSGSGLAIATLLFGFTMSFIWTVVTRSFQGMFVGLIVITKALIGDIANNSNLATGLSFIFAANNIGYIIGPSMAGFLVFPAEKYQKVFAKNGFFDIFKVLLPNIIISSGLIIVLLVAAVYIPGKKRYNTVCTTIVLDIV
;
A
#
# COMPACT_ATOMS: atom_id res chain seq x y z
N MET A 1 -14.96 -10.92 -29.78
CA MET A 1 -16.03 -10.77 -28.77
C MET A 1 -15.45 -9.96 -27.62
N PRO A 2 -16.04 -8.81 -27.22
CA PRO A 2 -15.56 -8.13 -26.02
C PRO A 2 -15.72 -9.07 -24.83
N ASN A 3 -14.65 -9.22 -24.04
CA ASN A 3 -14.65 -10.09 -22.86
C ASN A 3 -15.79 -9.67 -21.92
N VAL A 4 -16.44 -10.62 -21.23
CA VAL A 4 -17.55 -10.33 -20.28
C VAL A 4 -17.17 -9.20 -19.30
N LEU A 5 -15.91 -9.17 -18.88
CA LEU A 5 -15.33 -8.11 -18.05
C LEU A 5 -15.41 -6.71 -18.69
N GLN A 6 -15.20 -6.58 -19.99
CA GLN A 6 -15.31 -5.29 -20.68
C GLN A 6 -16.74 -4.75 -20.65
N ARG A 7 -17.75 -5.62 -20.77
CA ARG A 7 -19.16 -5.18 -20.75
C ARG A 7 -19.62 -4.71 -19.36
N PHE A 8 -18.95 -5.17 -18.30
CA PHE A 8 -19.25 -4.78 -16.93
C PHE A 8 -18.61 -3.43 -16.54
N PHE A 9 -17.40 -3.15 -17.04
CA PHE A 9 -16.61 -1.98 -16.63
C PHE A 9 -16.71 -0.77 -17.58
N TYR A 10 -17.18 -0.96 -18.82
CA TYR A 10 -17.23 0.09 -19.83
C TYR A 10 -18.66 0.39 -20.28
N THR A 11 -19.02 1.68 -20.31
CA THR A 11 -20.18 2.18 -21.04
C THR A 11 -20.00 1.95 -22.55
N ASN A 12 -21.10 1.75 -23.28
CA ASN A 12 -21.08 1.50 -24.72
C ASN A 12 -20.28 2.62 -25.43
N GLY A 13 -19.16 2.26 -26.08
CA GLY A 13 -18.28 3.19 -26.80
C GLY A 13 -16.97 3.59 -26.09
N ALA A 14 -16.72 3.14 -24.85
CA ALA A 14 -15.47 3.45 -24.16
C ALA A 14 -14.29 2.55 -24.61
N THR A 15 -13.10 3.15 -24.73
CA THR A 15 -11.86 2.43 -25.03
C THR A 15 -11.47 1.53 -23.84
N PRO A 16 -11.10 0.25 -24.08
CA PRO A 16 -10.75 -0.66 -22.99
C PRO A 16 -9.39 -0.29 -22.38
N LEU A 17 -9.32 -0.24 -21.05
CA LEU A 17 -8.06 -0.05 -20.32
C LEU A 17 -7.24 -1.35 -20.34
N PRO A 18 -5.90 -1.26 -20.26
CA PRO A 18 -5.04 -2.43 -20.13
C PRO A 18 -5.25 -3.09 -18.74
N ILE A 19 -6.10 -4.11 -18.71
CA ILE A 19 -6.53 -4.82 -17.49
C ILE A 19 -5.33 -5.28 -16.64
N GLY A 20 -4.24 -5.73 -17.26
CA GLY A 20 -3.02 -6.14 -16.53
C GLY A 20 -2.41 -5.01 -15.68
N ILE A 21 -2.36 -3.78 -16.20
CA ILE A 21 -1.86 -2.63 -15.43
C ILE A 21 -2.85 -2.28 -14.31
N CYS A 22 -4.15 -2.31 -14.60
CA CYS A 22 -5.19 -2.08 -13.59
C CYS A 22 -5.13 -3.08 -12.45
N LEU A 23 -4.88 -4.37 -12.72
CA LEU A 23 -4.72 -5.40 -11.69
C LEU A 23 -3.47 -5.16 -10.82
N ILE A 24 -2.35 -4.81 -11.44
CA ILE A 24 -1.13 -4.46 -10.68
C ILE A 24 -1.39 -3.25 -9.77
N VAL A 25 -1.99 -2.19 -10.31
CA VAL A 25 -2.37 -0.99 -9.54
C VAL A 25 -3.34 -1.33 -8.41
N PHE A 26 -4.29 -2.24 -8.67
CA PHE A 26 -5.24 -2.72 -7.68
C PHE A 26 -4.51 -3.41 -6.51
N PHE A 27 -3.68 -4.42 -6.79
CA PHE A 27 -2.98 -5.13 -5.71
C PHE A 27 -1.97 -4.25 -4.96
N LEU A 28 -1.28 -3.33 -5.64
CA LEU A 28 -0.41 -2.35 -4.99
C LEU A 28 -1.18 -1.47 -3.99
N ASN A 29 -2.34 -0.96 -4.38
CA ASN A 29 -3.19 -0.14 -3.50
C ASN A 29 -3.85 -0.98 -2.40
N LEU A 30 -4.16 -2.24 -2.65
CA LEU A 30 -4.67 -3.16 -1.64
C LEU A 30 -3.64 -3.35 -0.52
N PHE A 31 -2.40 -3.71 -0.85
CA PHE A 31 -1.35 -3.88 0.16
C PHE A 31 -0.96 -2.57 0.84
N ASN A 32 -0.95 -1.45 0.11
CA ASN A 32 -0.76 -0.14 0.71
C ASN A 32 -1.89 0.22 1.71
N GLY A 33 -3.15 -0.06 1.34
CA GLY A 33 -4.28 0.11 2.24
C GLY A 33 -4.17 -0.74 3.51
N MET A 34 -3.77 -2.01 3.36
CA MET A 34 -3.49 -2.90 4.49
C MET A 34 -2.36 -2.39 5.37
N ALA A 35 -1.27 -1.88 4.78
CA ALA A 35 -0.11 -1.36 5.51
C ALA A 35 -0.49 -0.15 6.38
N ILE A 36 -1.36 0.73 5.89
CA ILE A 36 -1.84 1.91 6.61
C ILE A 36 -2.75 1.49 7.78
N THR A 37 -3.67 0.57 7.52
CA THR A 37 -4.77 0.27 8.45
C THR A 37 -4.49 -0.86 9.43
N ASN A 38 -3.48 -1.70 9.20
CA ASN A 38 -3.23 -2.88 10.04
C ASN A 38 -3.19 -2.55 11.55
N LEU A 39 -2.60 -1.41 11.90
CA LEU A 39 -2.36 -0.96 13.27
C LEU A 39 -3.63 -0.75 14.08
N SER A 40 -4.71 -0.30 13.45
CA SER A 40 -5.92 0.13 14.17
C SER A 40 -6.52 -0.99 15.01
N SER A 41 -6.37 -2.25 14.59
CA SER A 41 -6.89 -3.43 15.30
C SER A 41 -6.15 -3.79 16.59
N TYR A 42 -4.88 -3.41 16.72
CA TYR A 42 -4.03 -3.81 17.86
C TYR A 42 -3.29 -2.65 18.54
N LEU A 43 -3.48 -1.42 18.06
CA LEU A 43 -2.81 -0.23 18.57
C LEU A 43 -2.95 -0.04 20.08
N PRO A 44 -4.14 -0.13 20.69
CA PRO A 44 -4.27 0.09 22.13
C PRO A 44 -3.47 -0.97 22.92
N LYS A 45 -3.50 -2.23 22.47
CA LYS A 45 -2.78 -3.32 23.11
C LYS A 45 -1.25 -3.19 22.95
N LEU A 46 -0.80 -2.73 21.78
CA LEU A 46 0.62 -2.45 21.54
C LEU A 46 1.13 -1.33 22.45
N VAL A 47 0.37 -0.23 22.58
CA VAL A 47 0.75 0.89 23.45
C VAL A 47 0.83 0.48 24.92
N LYS A 48 -0.10 -0.36 25.39
CA LYS A 48 -0.05 -0.92 26.75
C LYS A 48 1.22 -1.75 27.01
N THR A 49 1.81 -2.35 25.97
CA THR A 49 3.07 -3.10 26.09
C THR A 49 4.26 -2.19 26.44
N PHE A 50 4.15 -0.89 26.20
CA PHE A 50 5.19 0.09 26.53
C PHE A 50 5.07 0.69 27.95
N ASN A 51 4.34 0.02 28.87
CA ASN A 51 4.10 0.46 30.25
C ASN A 51 3.40 1.83 30.37
N VAL A 52 2.54 2.17 29.40
CA VAL A 52 1.71 3.38 29.45
C VAL A 52 0.45 3.11 30.26
N SER A 53 0.04 4.05 31.11
CA SER A 53 -1.21 3.96 31.88
C SER A 53 -2.45 3.90 30.97
N GLU A 54 -3.53 3.27 31.44
CA GLU A 54 -4.76 3.14 30.65
C GLU A 54 -5.35 4.50 30.26
N ILE A 55 -5.30 5.47 31.17
CA ILE A 55 -5.78 6.85 30.96
C ILE A 55 -5.03 7.53 29.81
N ASN A 56 -3.73 7.26 29.66
CA ASN A 56 -2.89 7.89 28.64
C ASN A 56 -2.84 7.09 27.33
N THR A 57 -3.33 5.86 27.29
CA THR A 57 -3.25 4.97 26.12
C THR A 57 -3.83 5.63 24.86
N GLY A 58 -4.94 6.36 25.00
CA GLY A 58 -5.56 7.08 23.88
C GLY A 58 -4.67 8.18 23.29
N GLN A 59 -3.97 8.95 24.12
CA GLN A 59 -3.07 10.02 23.67
C GLN A 59 -1.87 9.45 22.90
N TYR A 60 -1.27 8.37 23.42
CA TYR A 60 -0.14 7.71 22.79
C TYR A 60 -0.53 7.00 21.48
N ALA A 61 -1.71 6.38 21.43
CA ALA A 61 -2.28 5.82 20.20
C ALA A 61 -2.53 6.92 19.14
N GLY A 62 -3.06 8.06 19.59
CA GLY A 62 -3.24 9.25 18.75
C GLY A 62 -1.92 9.75 18.17
N ALA A 63 -0.86 9.83 18.99
CA ALA A 63 0.47 10.27 18.56
C ALA A 63 1.09 9.34 17.50
N VAL A 64 0.94 8.02 17.64
CA VAL A 64 1.41 7.07 16.61
C VAL A 64 0.62 7.23 15.32
N SER A 65 -0.70 7.38 15.40
CA SER A 65 -1.56 7.53 14.22
C SER A 65 -1.34 8.87 13.48
N SER A 66 -1.09 9.94 14.24
CA SER A 66 -0.79 11.26 13.67
C SER A 66 0.58 11.28 13.00
N SER A 67 1.58 10.58 13.54
CA SER A 67 2.92 10.49 12.94
C SER A 67 2.89 10.02 11.48
N LEU A 68 2.10 8.99 11.17
CA LEU A 68 1.90 8.51 9.81
C LEU A 68 1.17 9.55 8.94
N SER A 69 0.14 10.20 9.50
CA SER A 69 -0.67 11.18 8.76
C SER A 69 0.13 12.43 8.38
N VAL A 70 0.93 12.96 9.30
CA VAL A 70 1.83 14.11 9.06
C VAL A 70 2.86 13.76 7.98
N SER A 71 3.54 12.63 8.12
CA SER A 71 4.52 12.18 7.12
C SER A 71 3.88 11.95 5.75
N ARG A 72 2.65 11.42 5.71
CA ARG A 72 1.90 11.20 4.46
C ARG A 72 1.56 12.51 3.76
N ILE A 73 1.17 13.56 4.48
CA ILE A 73 0.87 14.89 3.91
C ILE A 73 2.11 15.47 3.21
N ILE A 74 3.28 15.38 3.86
CA ILE A 74 4.53 15.86 3.28
C ILE A 74 4.91 15.01 2.05
N SER A 75 4.74 13.69 2.17
CA SER A 75 5.10 12.75 1.10
C SER A 75 4.26 12.90 -0.17
N SER A 76 2.99 13.29 -0.06
CA SER A 76 2.08 13.33 -1.22
C SER A 76 2.55 14.38 -2.24
N ILE A 77 3.03 15.52 -1.76
CA ILE A 77 3.61 16.59 -2.58
C ILE A 77 4.92 16.11 -3.21
N ILE A 78 5.81 15.54 -2.41
CA ILE A 78 7.13 15.07 -2.86
C ILE A 78 7.00 13.99 -3.95
N TRP A 79 6.15 12.99 -3.74
CA TRP A 79 5.97 11.90 -4.70
C TRP A 79 5.24 12.33 -5.98
N GLY A 80 4.45 13.41 -5.94
CA GLY A 80 3.93 14.07 -7.14
C GLY A 80 5.08 14.58 -8.01
N PHE A 81 5.95 15.42 -7.45
CA PHE A 81 7.12 15.93 -8.20
C PHE A 81 8.07 14.82 -8.67
N ILE A 82 8.33 13.82 -7.82
CA ILE A 82 9.21 12.70 -8.17
C ILE A 82 8.62 11.87 -9.31
N CYS A 83 7.31 11.63 -9.34
CA CYS A 83 6.70 10.84 -10.41
C CYS A 83 6.67 11.57 -11.75
N ASP A 84 6.52 12.89 -11.75
CA ASP A 84 6.61 13.69 -12.97
C ASP A 84 8.05 13.75 -13.49
N LYS A 85 9.04 13.96 -12.60
CA LYS A 85 10.45 14.08 -13.00
C LYS A 85 11.08 12.74 -13.42
N PHE A 86 10.96 11.70 -12.61
CA PHE A 86 11.64 10.42 -12.83
C PHE A 86 10.80 9.40 -13.62
N GLY A 87 9.52 9.70 -13.85
CA GLY A 87 8.56 8.85 -14.56
C GLY A 87 7.81 7.89 -13.65
N ARG A 88 6.63 7.44 -14.10
CA ARG A 88 5.69 6.65 -13.28
C ARG A 88 6.27 5.34 -12.77
N LYS A 89 6.90 4.55 -13.66
CA LYS A 89 7.46 3.22 -13.31
C LYS A 89 8.49 3.31 -12.20
N THR A 90 9.50 4.16 -12.38
CA THR A 90 10.63 4.26 -11.43
C THR A 90 10.13 4.73 -10.07
N SER A 91 9.27 5.75 -10.04
CA SER A 91 8.73 6.29 -8.80
C SER A 91 7.82 5.28 -8.09
N LEU A 92 7.04 4.50 -8.83
CA LEU A 92 6.23 3.41 -8.29
C LEU A 92 7.09 2.34 -7.61
N LEU A 93 8.19 1.92 -8.26
CA LEU A 93 9.10 0.92 -7.71
C LEU A 93 9.83 1.44 -6.46
N TRP A 94 10.30 2.69 -6.47
CA TRP A 94 10.96 3.29 -5.32
C TRP A 94 10.02 3.47 -4.13
N SER A 95 8.83 4.04 -4.36
CA SER A 95 7.83 4.23 -3.32
C SER A 95 7.36 2.89 -2.75
N GLY A 96 7.05 1.92 -3.61
CA GLY A 96 6.62 0.60 -3.16
C GLY A 96 7.70 -0.14 -2.38
N SER A 97 8.95 -0.12 -2.84
CA SER A 97 10.06 -0.80 -2.15
C SER A 97 10.32 -0.17 -0.78
N GLY A 98 10.31 1.16 -0.69
CA GLY A 98 10.43 1.88 0.58
C GLY A 98 9.27 1.56 1.53
N LEU A 99 8.05 1.44 1.02
CA LEU A 99 6.89 1.05 1.83
C LEU A 99 7.00 -0.40 2.34
N ALA A 100 7.49 -1.33 1.52
CA ALA A 100 7.72 -2.72 1.92
C ALA A 100 8.76 -2.82 3.04
N ILE A 101 9.87 -2.10 2.90
CA ILE A 101 10.94 -2.04 3.91
C ILE A 101 10.43 -1.37 5.19
N ALA A 102 9.75 -0.23 5.08
CA ALA A 102 9.21 0.49 6.24
C ALA A 102 8.18 -0.34 7.00
N THR A 103 7.32 -1.07 6.29
CA THR A 103 6.33 -1.99 6.89
C THR A 103 7.04 -3.14 7.61
N LEU A 104 8.11 -3.68 7.03
CA LEU A 104 8.90 -4.73 7.67
C LEU A 104 9.62 -4.22 8.93
N LEU A 105 10.25 -3.03 8.85
CA LEU A 105 10.90 -2.37 9.99
C LEU A 105 9.93 -2.08 11.14
N PHE A 106 8.69 -1.70 10.81
CA PHE A 106 7.64 -1.55 11.81
C PHE A 106 7.30 -2.88 12.51
N GLY A 107 7.39 -4.01 11.78
CA GLY A 107 7.24 -5.35 12.35
C GLY A 107 8.23 -5.67 13.47
N PHE A 108 9.41 -5.06 13.44
CA PHE A 108 10.46 -5.20 14.45
C PHE A 108 10.32 -4.22 15.63
N THR A 109 9.15 -3.60 15.81
CA THR A 109 9.00 -2.61 16.87
C THR A 109 9.05 -3.21 18.28
N MET A 110 9.86 -2.57 19.14
CA MET A 110 10.04 -2.95 20.55
C MET A 110 9.80 -1.79 21.50
N SER A 111 9.75 -0.55 21.01
CA SER A 111 9.60 0.65 21.83
C SER A 111 8.66 1.66 21.20
N PHE A 112 8.13 2.56 22.03
CA PHE A 112 7.23 3.61 21.56
C PHE A 112 7.89 4.54 20.54
N ILE A 113 9.11 5.02 20.82
CA ILE A 113 9.84 5.91 19.90
C ILE A 113 10.12 5.21 18.57
N TRP A 114 10.53 3.93 18.61
CA TRP A 114 10.75 3.15 17.40
C TRP A 114 9.45 3.00 16.58
N THR A 115 8.33 2.76 17.26
CA THR A 115 7.00 2.71 16.64
C THR A 115 6.69 4.02 15.91
N VAL A 116 6.91 5.17 16.55
CA VAL A 116 6.67 6.49 15.93
C VAL A 116 7.58 6.71 14.72
N VAL A 117 8.89 6.47 14.85
CA VAL A 117 9.87 6.68 13.78
C VAL A 117 9.56 5.79 12.55
N THR A 118 9.33 4.51 12.78
CA THR A 118 9.01 3.58 11.68
C THR A 118 7.66 3.90 11.03
N ARG A 119 6.69 4.44 11.77
CA ARG A 119 5.41 4.91 11.20
C ARG A 119 5.53 6.19 10.40
N SER A 120 6.35 7.14 10.85
CA SER A 120 6.69 8.30 10.04
C SER A 120 7.39 7.88 8.75
N PHE A 121 8.35 6.96 8.82
CA PHE A 121 9.04 6.41 7.65
C PHE A 121 8.06 5.70 6.71
N GLN A 122 7.14 4.88 7.24
CA GLN A 122 6.08 4.25 6.45
C GLN A 122 5.21 5.31 5.74
N GLY A 123 4.79 6.36 6.46
CA GLY A 123 4.03 7.47 5.90
C GLY A 123 4.72 8.20 4.75
N MET A 124 6.06 8.28 4.76
CA MET A 124 6.84 8.87 3.67
C MET A 124 6.71 8.09 2.35
N PHE A 125 6.40 6.79 2.39
CA PHE A 125 6.29 5.94 1.20
C PHE A 125 4.85 5.60 0.79
N VAL A 126 3.84 6.09 1.54
CA VAL A 126 2.42 5.97 1.18
C VAL A 126 2.04 6.83 -0.05
N GLY A 127 2.98 7.62 -0.57
CA GLY A 127 2.86 8.34 -1.86
C GLY A 127 2.53 7.46 -3.07
N LEU A 128 2.58 6.13 -2.92
CA LEU A 128 2.14 5.16 -3.91
C LEU A 128 0.73 5.42 -4.45
N ILE A 129 -0.19 5.95 -3.61
CA ILE A 129 -1.55 6.33 -4.04
C ILE A 129 -1.51 7.44 -5.09
N VAL A 130 -0.63 8.43 -4.92
CA VAL A 130 -0.48 9.55 -5.86
C VAL A 130 0.08 9.06 -7.19
N ILE A 131 1.13 8.22 -7.13
CA ILE A 131 1.79 7.68 -8.31
C ILE A 131 0.85 6.77 -9.11
N THR A 132 0.09 5.91 -8.44
CA THR A 132 -0.84 4.99 -9.12
C THR A 132 -2.04 5.72 -9.73
N LYS A 133 -2.54 6.79 -9.11
CA LYS A 133 -3.54 7.67 -9.72
C LYS A 133 -3.00 8.36 -10.97
N ALA A 134 -1.78 8.87 -10.92
CA ALA A 134 -1.12 9.48 -12.07
C ALA A 134 -0.89 8.47 -13.20
N LEU A 135 -0.47 7.24 -12.87
CA LEU A 135 -0.30 6.16 -13.85
C LEU A 135 -1.63 5.79 -14.54
N ILE A 136 -2.74 5.70 -13.79
CA ILE A 136 -4.06 5.50 -14.38
C ILE A 136 -4.45 6.69 -15.25
N GLY A 137 -4.19 7.93 -14.81
CA GLY A 137 -4.42 9.14 -15.60
C GLY A 137 -3.67 9.15 -16.93
N ASP A 138 -2.45 8.61 -16.98
CA ASP A 138 -1.63 8.56 -18.20
C ASP A 138 -2.09 7.49 -19.21
N ILE A 139 -2.76 6.41 -18.77
CA ILE A 139 -3.30 5.36 -19.67
C ILE A 139 -4.78 5.54 -20.02
N ALA A 140 -5.49 6.33 -19.23
CA ALA A 140 -6.93 6.46 -19.33
C ALA A 140 -7.33 7.67 -20.18
N ASN A 141 -8.43 7.53 -20.88
CA ASN A 141 -9.12 8.60 -21.60
C ASN A 141 -10.29 9.13 -20.74
N ASN A 142 -10.86 10.28 -21.11
CA ASN A 142 -12.01 10.87 -20.42
C ASN A 142 -13.19 9.89 -20.25
N SER A 143 -13.37 8.95 -21.18
CA SER A 143 -14.44 7.95 -21.13
C SER A 143 -14.22 6.82 -20.11
N ASN A 144 -12.98 6.51 -19.71
CA ASN A 144 -12.65 5.37 -18.85
C ASN A 144 -11.84 5.73 -17.60
N LEU A 145 -11.45 7.00 -17.44
CA LEU A 145 -10.72 7.50 -16.28
C LEU A 145 -11.46 7.23 -14.97
N ALA A 146 -12.77 7.46 -14.95
CA ALA A 146 -13.61 7.17 -13.79
C ALA A 146 -13.50 5.70 -13.38
N THR A 147 -13.66 4.78 -14.33
CA THR A 147 -13.51 3.33 -14.12
C THR A 147 -12.11 2.99 -13.58
N GLY A 148 -11.05 3.55 -14.16
CA GLY A 148 -9.68 3.33 -13.71
C GLY A 148 -9.44 3.80 -12.27
N LEU A 149 -9.95 4.97 -11.90
CA LEU A 149 -9.86 5.49 -10.53
C LEU A 149 -10.69 4.66 -9.55
N SER A 150 -11.85 4.14 -9.98
CA SER A 150 -12.67 3.23 -9.17
C SER A 150 -11.90 1.97 -8.76
N PHE A 151 -11.03 1.41 -9.60
CA PHE A 151 -10.16 0.28 -9.21
C PHE A 151 -9.24 0.64 -8.04
N ILE A 152 -8.65 1.84 -8.03
CA ILE A 152 -7.79 2.32 -6.94
C ILE A 152 -8.59 2.46 -5.64
N PHE A 153 -9.79 3.04 -5.70
CA PHE A 153 -10.64 3.21 -4.53
C PHE A 153 -11.15 1.87 -3.99
N ALA A 154 -11.59 0.96 -4.88
CA ALA A 154 -12.01 -0.38 -4.52
C ALA A 154 -10.88 -1.15 -3.83
N ALA A 155 -9.68 -1.13 -4.40
CA ALA A 155 -8.49 -1.76 -3.82
C ALA A 155 -8.19 -1.26 -2.40
N ASN A 156 -8.17 0.07 -2.20
CA ASN A 156 -7.89 0.66 -0.89
C ASN A 156 -8.95 0.27 0.15
N ASN A 157 -10.25 0.33 -0.21
CA ASN A 157 -11.33 -0.05 0.70
C ASN A 157 -11.26 -1.54 1.08
N ILE A 158 -10.97 -2.41 0.12
CA ILE A 158 -10.74 -3.84 0.41
C ILE A 158 -9.53 -4.00 1.34
N GLY A 159 -8.44 -3.27 1.09
CA GLY A 159 -7.27 -3.26 1.97
C GLY A 159 -7.58 -2.76 3.39
N TYR A 160 -8.47 -1.78 3.53
CA TYR A 160 -8.91 -1.24 4.82
C TYR A 160 -9.77 -2.21 5.63
N ILE A 161 -10.45 -3.13 4.97
CA ILE A 161 -11.21 -4.20 5.61
C ILE A 161 -10.27 -5.35 5.99
N ILE A 162 -9.49 -5.83 5.02
CA ILE A 162 -8.61 -7.00 5.23
C ILE A 162 -7.47 -6.69 6.19
N GLY A 163 -6.90 -5.47 6.16
CA GLY A 163 -5.75 -5.07 6.96
C GLY A 163 -5.95 -5.27 8.47
N PRO A 164 -6.94 -4.61 9.09
CA PRO A 164 -7.26 -4.76 10.51
C PRO A 164 -7.73 -6.17 10.85
N SER A 165 -8.55 -6.80 10.01
CA SER A 165 -9.03 -8.17 10.25
C SER A 165 -7.87 -9.16 10.32
N MET A 166 -7.00 -9.17 9.31
CA MET A 166 -5.84 -10.05 9.25
C MET A 166 -4.86 -9.77 10.39
N ALA A 167 -4.56 -8.50 10.68
CA ALA A 167 -3.65 -8.15 11.75
C ALA A 167 -4.22 -8.50 13.13
N GLY A 168 -5.51 -8.32 13.35
CA GLY A 168 -6.19 -8.71 14.58
C GLY A 168 -5.96 -10.19 14.92
N PHE A 169 -5.98 -11.10 13.93
CA PHE A 169 -5.71 -12.52 14.16
C PHE A 169 -4.24 -12.84 14.40
N LEU A 170 -3.32 -12.18 13.69
CA LEU A 170 -1.91 -12.58 13.63
C LEU A 170 -0.99 -11.92 14.68
N VAL A 171 -1.44 -10.87 15.37
CA VAL A 171 -0.62 -10.15 16.36
C VAL A 171 -0.67 -10.84 17.72
N PHE A 172 0.42 -10.74 18.48
CA PHE A 172 0.67 -11.45 19.73
C PHE A 172 0.57 -12.98 19.56
N PRO A 173 1.32 -13.57 18.60
CA PRO A 173 1.19 -14.99 18.29
C PRO A 173 1.59 -15.91 19.43
N ALA A 174 2.60 -15.53 20.23
CA ALA A 174 3.00 -16.28 21.41
C ALA A 174 1.92 -16.29 22.52
N GLU A 175 1.08 -15.25 22.59
CA GLU A 175 -0.05 -15.22 23.54
C GLU A 175 -1.25 -16.01 23.01
N LYS A 176 -1.58 -15.87 21.72
CA LYS A 176 -2.77 -16.48 21.11
C LYS A 176 -2.60 -17.94 20.72
N TYR A 177 -1.41 -18.31 20.27
CA TYR A 177 -1.11 -19.60 19.65
C TYR A 177 0.06 -20.29 20.38
N GLN A 178 -0.07 -20.41 21.71
CA GLN A 178 0.95 -21.00 22.60
C GLN A 178 1.41 -22.41 22.19
N LYS A 179 0.57 -23.17 21.47
CA LYS A 179 0.91 -24.50 20.95
C LYS A 179 1.88 -24.47 19.77
N VAL A 180 1.93 -23.36 19.03
CA VAL A 180 2.73 -23.20 17.79
C VAL A 180 3.90 -22.25 18.02
N PHE A 181 3.73 -21.23 18.86
CA PHE A 181 4.74 -20.22 19.14
C PHE A 181 5.20 -20.32 20.60
N ALA A 182 6.50 -20.55 20.78
CA ALA A 182 7.12 -20.61 22.10
C ALA A 182 7.10 -19.24 22.80
N LYS A 183 6.80 -19.25 24.10
CA LYS A 183 6.98 -18.10 25.00
C LYS A 183 8.47 -17.77 25.09
N ASN A 184 8.83 -16.50 25.05
CA ASN A 184 10.20 -15.97 24.87
C ASN A 184 10.87 -16.30 23.52
N GLY A 185 10.12 -16.81 22.54
CA GLY A 185 10.62 -17.01 21.18
C GLY A 185 10.72 -15.71 20.38
N PHE A 186 11.27 -15.79 19.17
CA PHE A 186 11.44 -14.65 18.26
C PHE A 186 10.14 -13.84 18.03
N PHE A 187 9.00 -14.52 17.89
CA PHE A 187 7.70 -13.87 17.68
C PHE A 187 7.03 -13.34 18.96
N ASP A 188 7.56 -13.67 20.14
CA ASP A 188 7.15 -13.08 21.43
C ASP A 188 7.89 -11.76 21.69
N ILE A 189 9.14 -11.71 21.24
CA ILE A 189 9.96 -10.50 21.19
C ILE A 189 9.34 -9.51 20.20
N PHE A 190 9.08 -9.95 18.96
CA PHE A 190 8.49 -9.12 17.90
C PHE A 190 6.99 -9.41 17.70
N LYS A 191 6.18 -8.85 18.60
CA LYS A 191 4.74 -9.16 18.75
C LYS A 191 3.88 -8.87 17.52
N VAL A 192 4.30 -7.93 16.67
CA VAL A 192 3.56 -7.46 15.48
C VAL A 192 4.21 -7.91 14.17
N LEU A 193 5.25 -8.75 14.21
CA LEU A 193 6.06 -9.04 13.02
C LEU A 193 5.29 -9.84 11.95
N LEU A 194 4.50 -10.84 12.34
CA LEU A 194 3.78 -11.72 11.41
C LEU A 194 2.90 -10.99 10.38
N PRO A 195 1.94 -10.13 10.76
CA PRO A 195 1.11 -9.45 9.77
C PRO A 195 1.92 -8.51 8.87
N ASN A 196 3.02 -7.93 9.39
CA ASN A 196 3.86 -7.02 8.62
C ASN A 196 4.73 -7.77 7.60
N ILE A 197 5.18 -8.99 7.91
CA ILE A 197 5.85 -9.88 6.95
C ILE A 197 4.89 -10.18 5.79
N ILE A 198 3.64 -10.57 6.07
CA ILE A 198 2.67 -10.93 5.02
C ILE A 198 2.39 -9.73 4.09
N ILE A 199 2.19 -8.54 4.67
CA ILE A 199 1.95 -7.33 3.88
C ILE A 199 3.18 -6.97 3.05
N SER A 200 4.37 -7.01 3.65
CA SER A 200 5.63 -6.68 2.98
C SER A 200 5.94 -7.67 1.85
N SER A 201 5.80 -8.98 2.08
CA SER A 201 6.01 -10.01 1.06
C SER A 201 5.02 -9.87 -0.08
N GLY A 202 3.74 -9.64 0.21
CA GLY A 202 2.72 -9.41 -0.81
C GLY A 202 3.03 -8.19 -1.66
N LEU A 203 3.43 -7.09 -1.03
CA LEU A 203 3.84 -5.87 -1.72
C LEU A 203 5.07 -6.09 -2.61
N ILE A 204 6.09 -6.80 -2.12
CA ILE A 204 7.30 -7.15 -2.89
C ILE A 204 6.95 -8.00 -4.11
N ILE A 205 6.12 -9.02 -3.96
CA ILE A 205 5.69 -9.88 -5.08
C ILE A 205 5.02 -9.03 -6.17
N VAL A 206 4.09 -8.16 -5.79
CA VAL A 206 3.39 -7.29 -6.74
C VAL A 206 4.36 -6.29 -7.38
N LEU A 207 5.35 -5.77 -6.64
CA LEU A 207 6.37 -4.88 -7.18
C LEU A 207 7.30 -5.57 -8.19
N LEU A 208 7.65 -6.83 -7.96
CA LEU A 208 8.43 -7.62 -8.93
C LEU A 208 7.64 -7.80 -10.23
N VAL A 209 6.34 -8.13 -10.12
CA VAL A 209 5.45 -8.19 -11.28
C VAL A 209 5.36 -6.82 -11.98
N ALA A 210 5.20 -5.74 -11.23
CA ALA A 210 5.17 -4.38 -11.77
C ALA A 210 6.48 -3.99 -12.47
N ALA A 211 7.63 -4.42 -11.95
CA ALA A 211 8.94 -4.14 -12.53
C ALA A 211 9.11 -4.78 -13.90
N VAL A 212 8.55 -5.98 -14.11
CA VAL A 212 8.58 -6.69 -15.40
C VAL A 212 7.51 -6.14 -16.35
N TYR A 213 6.29 -5.97 -15.88
CA TYR A 213 5.12 -5.71 -16.74
C TYR A 213 4.98 -4.24 -17.16
N ILE A 214 5.30 -3.28 -16.27
CA ILE A 214 5.17 -1.85 -16.61
C ILE A 214 6.37 -1.44 -17.46
N PRO A 215 6.17 -0.89 -18.67
CA PRO A 215 7.28 -0.41 -19.50
C PRO A 215 7.91 0.88 -18.92
N GLY A 216 9.22 1.05 -19.10
CA GLY A 216 9.95 2.22 -18.62
C GLY A 216 9.68 3.50 -19.44
N LYS A 217 10.11 4.65 -18.92
CA LYS A 217 9.83 6.01 -19.44
C LYS A 217 10.06 6.20 -20.95
N LYS A 218 11.12 5.60 -21.53
CA LYS A 218 11.40 5.69 -22.98
C LYS A 218 10.40 4.92 -23.86
N ARG A 219 9.87 3.79 -23.37
CA ARG A 219 8.95 2.93 -24.11
C ARG A 219 7.48 3.32 -23.90
N TYR A 220 7.18 4.02 -22.81
CA TYR A 220 5.85 4.52 -22.50
C TYR A 220 5.40 5.60 -23.50
N ASN A 221 6.28 6.55 -23.84
CA ASN A 221 6.00 7.52 -24.90
C ASN A 221 5.77 6.81 -26.24
N THR A 222 6.59 5.83 -26.61
CA THR A 222 6.40 5.06 -27.85
C THR A 222 5.09 4.30 -27.87
N VAL A 223 4.69 3.64 -26.78
CA VAL A 223 3.42 2.89 -26.69
C VAL A 223 2.21 3.83 -26.71
N CYS A 224 2.26 4.98 -26.02
CA CYS A 224 1.22 6.00 -26.15
C CYS A 224 1.16 6.55 -27.59
N THR A 225 2.30 6.78 -28.24
CA THR A 225 2.32 7.23 -29.64
C THR A 225 1.80 6.15 -30.59
N THR A 226 2.13 4.87 -30.41
CA THR A 226 1.61 3.76 -31.23
C THR A 226 0.11 3.56 -31.01
N ILE A 227 -0.37 3.60 -29.76
CA ILE A 227 -1.81 3.51 -29.48
C ILE A 227 -2.56 4.71 -30.05
N VAL A 228 -1.99 5.93 -30.03
CA VAL A 228 -2.61 7.12 -30.64
C VAL A 228 -2.57 7.07 -32.17
N LEU A 229 -1.51 6.52 -32.77
CA LEU A 229 -1.38 6.36 -34.22
C LEU A 229 -2.21 5.21 -34.78
N ASP A 230 -2.48 4.15 -34.01
CA ASP A 230 -3.37 3.06 -34.42
C ASP A 230 -4.86 3.45 -34.34
N ILE A 231 -5.17 4.66 -33.86
CA ILE A 231 -6.53 5.21 -33.71
C ILE A 231 -6.84 6.30 -34.77
N VAL A 232 -5.85 6.76 -35.54
CA VAL A 232 -6.03 7.72 -36.66
C VAL A 232 -5.89 7.01 -38.00
#